data_AF-A0A2A2JIZ4-F1
#
_entry.id   AF-A0A2A2JIZ4-F1
#
_cell.length_a   1.000
_cell.length_b   1.000
_cell.length_c   1.000
_cell.angle_alpha   90.00
_cell.angle_beta   90.00
_cell.angle_gamma   90.00
#
_symmetry.space_group_name_H-M   'P 1'
#
loop_
_entity.id
_entity.type
_entity.pdbx_description
1 polymer ?
#
loop_
_entity_poly.entity_id
_entity_poly.type
_entity_poly.pdbx_seq_one_letter_code
_entity_poly.pdbx_strand_id
1 'polypeptide(L)'
;MLILKEPIKPTQKEITWYTADAGDGKRGRCGRTAPQLNGQYPTCNPDDPAAHCCSNGGFCGNSKEHCECQGCVDFSKQKDFRWKPAEWWTFTDNSTNIGRCGPDAPRLPTGKIPKCDPESQSACCSQAGYCGTGDAYCKCLGCVDFKANPNYEY
;
A
#
# COMPACT_ATOMS: atom_id res chain seq x y z
N MET A 1 -23.41 -3.99 27.99
CA MET A 1 -22.76 -2.77 27.48
C MET A 1 -23.86 -1.92 26.86
N LEU A 2 -24.23 -0.81 27.50
CA LEU A 2 -25.27 0.08 26.97
C LEU A 2 -24.63 0.93 25.87
N ILE A 3 -25.18 0.87 24.66
CA ILE A 3 -24.81 1.79 23.58
C ILE A 3 -25.47 3.13 23.92
N LEU A 4 -24.72 4.04 24.53
CA LEU A 4 -25.22 5.33 25.05
C LEU A 4 -25.46 6.38 23.95
N LYS A 5 -25.02 6.11 22.71
CA LYS A 5 -25.21 6.98 21.54
C LYS A 5 -25.62 6.16 20.33
N GLU A 6 -26.62 6.63 19.61
CA GLU A 6 -27.03 6.01 18.35
C GLU A 6 -25.85 5.94 17.36
N PRO A 7 -25.72 4.84 16.59
CA PRO A 7 -24.70 4.73 15.55
C PRO A 7 -24.85 5.84 14.51
N ILE A 8 -23.76 6.57 14.25
CA ILE A 8 -23.74 7.59 13.20
C ILE A 8 -23.56 6.89 11.85
N LYS A 9 -24.45 7.17 10.91
CA LYS A 9 -24.31 6.68 9.53
C LYS A 9 -23.07 7.32 8.90
N PRO A 10 -22.15 6.52 8.31
CA PRO A 10 -20.99 7.07 7.60
C PRO A 10 -21.39 7.96 6.43
N THR A 11 -20.57 8.98 6.16
CA THR A 11 -20.75 9.90 5.04
C THR A 11 -20.41 9.24 3.71
N GLN A 12 -19.54 8.23 3.70
CA GLN A 12 -19.25 7.44 2.51
C GLN A 12 -20.37 6.44 2.21
N LYS A 13 -20.69 6.31 0.92
CA LYS A 13 -21.68 5.36 0.41
C LYS A 13 -21.24 3.90 0.59
N GLU A 14 -19.95 3.64 0.44
CA GLU A 14 -19.37 2.31 0.52
C GLU A 14 -18.43 2.20 1.72
N ILE A 15 -18.60 1.14 2.49
CA ILE A 15 -17.71 0.81 3.61
C ILE A 15 -16.48 0.12 3.05
N THR A 16 -15.35 0.79 3.18
CA THR A 16 -14.06 0.26 2.73
C THR A 16 -13.11 -0.06 3.89
N TRP A 17 -13.56 0.04 5.14
CA TRP A 17 -12.81 -0.29 6.35
C TRP A 17 -13.46 -1.43 7.13
N TYR A 18 -12.72 -2.04 8.04
CA TYR A 18 -13.27 -3.06 8.94
C TYR A 18 -14.11 -2.43 10.06
N THR A 19 -15.34 -2.92 10.21
CA THR A 19 -16.27 -2.55 11.28
C THR A 19 -16.05 -3.38 12.55
N ALA A 20 -16.73 -3.01 13.65
CA ALA A 20 -16.52 -3.59 14.98
C ALA A 20 -16.80 -5.11 15.08
N ASP A 21 -17.63 -5.62 14.18
CA ASP A 21 -18.00 -7.03 14.01
C ASP A 21 -17.01 -7.82 13.15
N ALA A 22 -15.97 -7.19 12.58
CA ALA A 22 -14.94 -7.90 11.83
C ALA A 22 -14.19 -8.89 12.74
N GLY A 23 -13.87 -10.05 12.17
CA GLY A 23 -13.13 -11.11 12.88
C GLY A 23 -11.74 -10.70 13.35
N ASP A 24 -11.13 -11.54 14.18
CA ASP A 24 -9.84 -11.28 14.79
C ASP A 24 -8.74 -10.99 13.76
N GLY A 25 -7.86 -10.05 14.10
CA GLY A 25 -6.76 -9.60 13.25
C GLY A 25 -7.16 -8.66 12.11
N LYS A 26 -8.45 -8.31 11.94
CA LYS A 26 -8.92 -7.37 10.90
C LYS A 26 -9.20 -5.96 11.43
N ARG A 27 -9.80 -5.86 12.62
CA ARG A 27 -10.20 -4.56 13.20
C ARG A 27 -9.01 -3.60 13.33
N GLY A 28 -9.24 -2.36 12.91
CA GLY A 28 -8.21 -1.31 12.92
C GLY A 28 -7.05 -1.53 11.95
N ARG A 29 -7.09 -2.55 11.08
CA ARG A 29 -6.08 -2.78 10.04
C ARG A 29 -6.48 -2.09 8.75
N CYS A 30 -5.48 -1.55 8.06
CA CYS A 30 -5.63 -0.85 6.79
C CYS A 30 -4.45 -1.13 5.87
N GLY A 31 -4.58 -0.74 4.60
CA GLY A 31 -3.50 -0.80 3.62
C GLY A 31 -3.26 -2.20 3.06
N ARG A 32 -2.13 -2.34 2.35
CA ARG A 32 -1.81 -3.50 1.51
C ARG A 32 -1.46 -4.77 2.26
N THR A 33 -1.06 -4.64 3.53
CA THR A 33 -0.68 -5.76 4.40
C THR A 33 -1.86 -6.31 5.21
N ALA A 34 -2.98 -5.57 5.24
CA ALA A 34 -4.21 -6.05 5.83
C ALA A 34 -4.91 -7.05 4.88
N PRO A 35 -5.66 -8.03 5.42
CA PRO A 35 -6.51 -8.87 4.58
C PRO A 35 -7.44 -8.00 3.73
N GLN A 36 -7.73 -8.43 2.50
CA GLN A 36 -8.62 -7.66 1.65
C GLN A 36 -10.05 -7.69 2.19
N LEU A 37 -10.74 -6.56 2.07
CA LEU A 37 -12.17 -6.42 2.31
C LEU A 37 -12.85 -6.30 0.94
N ASN A 38 -13.66 -7.30 0.58
CA ASN A 38 -14.37 -7.35 -0.71
C ASN A 38 -13.44 -7.17 -1.93
N GLY A 39 -12.25 -7.79 -1.91
CA GLY A 39 -11.26 -7.70 -2.98
C GLY A 39 -10.48 -6.38 -3.04
N GLN A 40 -10.72 -5.45 -2.10
CA GLN A 40 -10.01 -4.18 -2.00
C GLN A 40 -9.17 -4.13 -0.72
N TYR A 41 -8.12 -3.31 -0.75
CA TYR A 41 -7.34 -3.04 0.46
C TYR A 41 -8.14 -2.15 1.41
N PRO A 42 -8.28 -2.53 2.69
CA PRO A 42 -9.11 -1.81 3.62
C PRO A 42 -8.53 -0.43 3.94
N THR A 43 -9.42 0.56 4.01
CA THR A 43 -9.14 1.94 4.43
C THR A 43 -9.39 2.11 5.93
N CYS A 44 -9.30 3.36 6.40
CA CYS A 44 -9.79 3.77 7.71
C CYS A 44 -11.06 4.59 7.57
N ASN A 45 -11.95 4.55 8.56
CA ASN A 45 -13.19 5.32 8.54
C ASN A 45 -12.88 6.82 8.49
N PRO A 46 -13.21 7.55 7.39
CA PRO A 46 -12.86 8.96 7.27
C PRO A 46 -13.62 9.86 8.24
N ASP A 47 -14.72 9.37 8.81
CA ASP A 47 -15.57 10.11 9.73
C ASP A 47 -15.28 9.76 11.20
N ASP A 48 -14.29 8.89 11.46
CA ASP A 48 -13.86 8.53 12.81
C ASP A 48 -12.80 9.54 13.32
N PRO A 49 -13.13 10.39 14.32
CA PRO A 49 -12.16 11.35 14.85
C PRO A 49 -10.97 10.69 15.55
N ALA A 50 -11.09 9.42 15.97
CA ALA A 50 -10.05 8.67 16.66
C ALA A 50 -9.20 7.79 15.71
N ALA A 51 -9.68 7.47 14.52
CA ALA A 51 -9.04 6.46 13.67
C ALA A 51 -9.22 6.67 12.15
N HIS A 52 -9.06 7.90 11.65
CA HIS A 52 -9.21 8.23 10.22
C HIS A 52 -7.92 8.15 9.40
N CYS A 53 -6.76 7.98 10.02
CA CYS A 53 -5.48 7.86 9.31
C CYS A 53 -4.97 6.43 9.30
N CYS A 54 -4.51 5.96 8.14
CA CYS A 54 -3.78 4.70 8.02
C CYS A 54 -2.27 4.96 8.09
N SER A 55 -1.63 4.45 9.14
CA SER A 55 -0.17 4.50 9.30
C SER A 55 0.56 3.62 8.28
N ASN A 56 1.86 3.85 8.10
CA ASN A 56 2.73 2.95 7.32
C ASN A 56 2.84 1.53 7.90
N GLY A 57 2.48 1.33 9.17
CA GLY A 57 2.39 0.01 9.81
C GLY A 57 1.11 -0.75 9.47
N GLY A 58 0.17 -0.14 8.73
CA GLY A 58 -1.10 -0.78 8.36
C GLY A 58 -2.13 -0.80 9.50
N PHE A 59 -2.11 0.25 10.33
CA PHE A 59 -3.06 0.45 11.44
C PHE A 59 -3.75 1.81 11.36
N CYS A 60 -5.04 1.84 11.69
CA CYS A 60 -5.85 3.04 11.78
C CYS A 60 -5.65 3.75 13.13
N GLY A 61 -5.48 5.08 13.09
CA GLY A 61 -5.36 5.95 14.26
C GLY A 61 -5.48 7.43 13.88
N ASN A 62 -5.19 8.34 14.81
CA ASN A 62 -5.25 9.79 14.59
C ASN A 62 -4.03 10.56 15.11
N SER A 63 -3.00 9.85 15.61
CA SER A 63 -1.78 10.50 16.10
C SER A 63 -0.89 10.95 14.94
N LYS A 64 0.15 11.72 15.24
CA LYS A 64 1.14 12.16 14.23
C LYS A 64 1.81 10.97 13.54
N GLU A 65 2.06 9.89 14.27
CA GLU A 65 2.65 8.66 13.73
C GLU A 65 1.70 7.96 12.73
N HIS A 66 0.40 8.22 12.83
CA HIS A 66 -0.60 7.70 11.89
C HIS A 66 -0.87 8.63 10.72
N CYS A 67 -0.85 9.94 10.93
CA CYS A 67 -1.31 10.94 9.96
C CYS A 67 -0.20 11.75 9.27
N GLU A 68 1.00 11.82 9.86
CA GLU A 68 2.13 12.64 9.40
C GLU A 68 3.38 11.79 9.09
N CYS A 69 3.24 10.47 8.95
CA CYS A 69 4.35 9.59 8.60
C CYS A 69 4.57 9.50 7.08
N GLN A 70 5.75 9.02 6.67
CA GLN A 70 5.98 8.73 5.26
C GLN A 70 5.09 7.57 4.79
N GLY A 71 4.23 7.84 3.80
CA GLY A 71 3.34 6.84 3.21
C GLY A 71 2.05 6.56 3.97
N CYS A 72 1.74 7.30 5.05
CA CYS A 72 0.40 7.25 5.63
C CYS A 72 -0.64 7.94 4.74
N VAL A 73 -1.90 7.60 4.99
CA VAL A 73 -3.05 8.20 4.30
C VAL A 73 -4.04 8.70 5.33
N ASP A 74 -4.32 10.01 5.31
CA ASP A 74 -5.39 10.64 6.08
C ASP A 74 -6.70 10.61 5.26
N PHE A 75 -7.61 9.69 5.62
CA PHE A 75 -8.88 9.52 4.91
C PHE A 75 -9.89 10.62 5.23
N SER A 76 -9.73 11.37 6.32
CA SER A 76 -10.58 12.54 6.58
C SER A 76 -10.42 13.60 5.48
N LYS A 77 -9.22 13.66 4.89
CA LYS A 77 -8.87 14.55 3.76
C LYS A 77 -8.96 13.86 2.40
N GLN A 78 -8.69 12.56 2.34
CA GLN A 78 -8.57 11.79 1.10
C GLN A 78 -9.57 10.62 1.04
N LYS A 79 -10.87 10.91 1.12
CA LYS A 79 -11.96 9.91 1.20
C LYS A 79 -11.94 8.91 0.02
N ASP A 80 -11.55 9.36 -1.16
CA ASP A 80 -11.58 8.56 -2.39
C ASP A 80 -10.27 7.81 -2.68
N PHE A 81 -9.25 7.97 -1.83
CA PHE A 81 -7.98 7.27 -2.00
C PHE A 81 -8.17 5.75 -1.95
N ARG A 82 -7.58 5.03 -2.91
CA ARG A 82 -7.53 3.57 -2.92
C ARG A 82 -6.13 3.11 -3.30
N TRP A 83 -5.60 2.12 -2.58
CA TRP A 83 -4.37 1.47 -2.99
C TRP A 83 -4.62 0.69 -4.28
N LYS A 84 -3.80 0.94 -5.29
CA LYS A 84 -3.74 0.11 -6.51
C LYS A 84 -3.22 -1.29 -6.16
N PRO A 85 -3.30 -2.30 -7.03
CA PRO A 85 -2.53 -3.54 -6.85
C PRO A 85 -1.03 -3.26 -6.66
N ALA A 86 -0.32 -4.14 -5.94
CA ALA A 86 1.12 -3.97 -5.77
C ALA A 86 1.79 -4.39 -7.07
N GLU A 87 2.68 -3.52 -7.58
CA GLU A 87 3.52 -3.82 -8.74
C GLU A 87 5.02 -3.72 -8.43
N TRP A 88 5.37 -3.13 -7.29
CA TRP A 88 6.72 -3.05 -6.74
C TRP A 88 6.66 -3.07 -5.21
N TRP A 89 7.78 -3.37 -4.56
CA TRP A 89 7.88 -3.35 -3.10
C TRP A 89 8.01 -1.92 -2.58
N THR A 90 7.11 -1.52 -1.69
CA THR A 90 7.23 -0.27 -0.92
C THR A 90 7.61 -0.54 0.52
N PHE A 91 8.06 0.51 1.24
CA PHE A 91 8.36 0.42 2.66
C PHE A 91 7.15 -0.05 3.49
N THR A 92 5.94 0.36 3.10
CA THR A 92 4.70 0.02 3.81
C THR A 92 4.27 -1.44 3.57
N ASP A 93 4.72 -2.05 2.47
CA ASP A 93 4.45 -3.45 2.16
C ASP A 93 5.42 -4.38 2.90
N ASN A 94 6.72 -4.13 2.70
CA ASN A 94 7.79 -4.91 3.31
C ASN A 94 9.12 -4.16 3.19
N SER A 95 9.59 -3.63 4.32
CA SER A 95 10.86 -2.88 4.39
C SER A 95 12.10 -3.72 4.04
N THR A 96 12.03 -5.05 4.08
CA THR A 96 13.15 -5.96 3.71
C THR A 96 13.23 -6.17 2.19
N ASN A 97 12.11 -6.03 1.49
CA ASN A 97 12.03 -6.27 0.05
C ASN A 97 12.08 -4.99 -0.79
N ILE A 98 12.10 -3.81 -0.15
CA ILE A 98 12.16 -2.52 -0.86
C ILE A 98 13.30 -2.50 -1.87
N GLY A 99 13.00 -2.07 -3.09
CA GLY A 99 13.96 -1.99 -4.18
C GLY A 99 14.35 -3.34 -4.80
N ARG A 100 13.83 -4.49 -4.35
CA ARG A 100 13.99 -5.76 -5.06
C ARG A 100 13.04 -5.84 -6.26
N CYS A 101 13.53 -6.35 -7.38
CA CYS A 101 12.78 -6.49 -8.62
C CYS A 101 13.19 -7.75 -9.39
N GLY A 102 12.41 -8.10 -10.41
CA GLY A 102 12.74 -9.19 -11.32
C GLY A 102 12.38 -10.59 -10.80
N PRO A 103 12.55 -11.62 -11.65
CA PRO A 103 11.98 -12.95 -11.44
C PRO A 103 12.51 -13.69 -10.21
N ASP A 104 13.68 -13.32 -9.70
CA ASP A 104 14.29 -13.93 -8.51
C ASP A 104 13.93 -13.20 -7.21
N ALA A 105 13.29 -12.03 -7.30
CA ALA A 105 12.81 -11.32 -6.12
C ALA A 105 11.58 -12.03 -5.50
N PRO A 106 11.37 -11.88 -4.17
CA PRO A 106 10.14 -12.34 -3.53
C PRO A 106 8.91 -11.80 -4.24
N ARG A 107 7.93 -12.68 -4.49
CA ARG A 107 6.68 -12.33 -5.18
C ARG A 107 5.87 -11.36 -4.32
N LEU A 108 5.23 -10.40 -4.98
CA LEU A 108 4.29 -9.48 -4.36
C LEU A 108 3.12 -10.26 -3.74
N PRO A 109 2.34 -9.68 -2.82
CA PRO A 109 1.13 -10.31 -2.29
C PRO A 109 0.11 -10.71 -3.37
N THR A 110 0.17 -10.05 -4.54
CA THR A 110 -0.63 -10.37 -5.73
C THR A 110 -0.15 -11.61 -6.48
N GLY A 111 1.00 -12.19 -6.11
CA GLY A 111 1.67 -13.27 -6.83
C GLY A 111 2.52 -12.79 -8.03
N LYS A 112 2.46 -11.50 -8.40
CA LYS A 112 3.25 -10.93 -9.49
C LYS A 112 4.74 -10.81 -9.15
N ILE A 113 5.56 -10.76 -10.20
CA ILE A 113 6.98 -10.41 -10.11
C ILE A 113 7.09 -8.90 -9.86
N PRO A 114 7.86 -8.46 -8.83
CA PRO A 114 8.02 -7.04 -8.57
C PRO A 114 8.82 -6.33 -9.67
N LYS A 115 8.31 -5.18 -10.11
CA LYS A 115 8.96 -4.22 -10.98
C LYS A 115 9.67 -3.15 -10.15
N CYS A 116 10.20 -2.13 -10.83
CA CYS A 116 10.58 -0.87 -10.21
C CYS A 116 9.51 0.18 -10.49
N ASP A 117 9.33 1.12 -9.56
CA ASP A 117 8.40 2.23 -9.73
C ASP A 117 8.84 3.10 -10.92
N PRO A 118 8.06 3.18 -12.01
CA PRO A 118 8.42 3.91 -13.23
C PRO A 118 8.48 5.43 -13.03
N GLU A 119 7.85 5.95 -11.97
CA GLU A 119 7.86 7.37 -11.62
C GLU A 119 9.05 7.73 -10.71
N SER A 120 9.73 6.71 -10.14
CA SER A 120 10.88 6.92 -9.26
C SER A 120 12.18 7.23 -10.03
N GLN A 121 13.18 7.78 -9.33
CA GLN A 121 14.53 7.92 -9.87
C GLN A 121 15.23 6.57 -10.11
N SER A 122 14.78 5.52 -9.41
CA SER A 122 15.32 4.16 -9.46
C SER A 122 14.44 3.22 -10.31
N ALA A 123 13.99 3.69 -11.47
CA ALA A 123 13.02 3.01 -12.32
C ALA A 123 13.58 1.79 -13.08
N CYS A 124 14.88 1.51 -13.01
CA CYS A 124 15.48 0.42 -13.77
C CYS A 124 15.76 -0.80 -12.89
N CYS A 125 15.34 -1.98 -13.33
CA CYS A 125 15.68 -3.24 -12.69
C CYS A 125 16.96 -3.83 -13.29
N SER A 126 17.98 -3.98 -12.45
CA SER A 126 19.25 -4.60 -12.82
C SER A 126 19.16 -6.14 -12.89
N GLN A 127 20.13 -6.77 -13.56
CA GLN A 127 20.34 -8.23 -13.53
C GLN A 127 20.52 -8.79 -12.10
N ALA A 128 21.00 -7.96 -11.16
CA ALA A 128 21.15 -8.36 -9.76
C ALA A 128 19.81 -8.41 -8.99
N GLY A 129 18.69 -8.06 -9.65
CA GLY A 129 17.36 -8.05 -9.03
C GLY A 129 17.11 -6.85 -8.12
N TYR A 130 17.77 -5.72 -8.39
CA TYR A 130 17.57 -4.47 -7.65
C TYR A 130 17.25 -3.27 -8.55
N CYS A 131 16.36 -2.44 -8.05
CA CYS A 131 15.98 -1.15 -8.62
C CYS A 131 17.09 -0.11 -8.41
N GLY A 132 17.38 0.63 -9.46
CA GLY A 132 18.37 1.70 -9.43
C GLY A 132 18.36 2.53 -10.69
N THR A 133 19.47 3.24 -10.91
CA THR A 133 19.62 4.21 -12.00
C THR A 133 21.02 4.13 -12.61
N GLY A 134 21.17 4.60 -13.84
CA GLY A 134 22.44 4.58 -14.57
C GLY A 134 22.71 3.27 -15.30
N ASP A 135 23.84 3.22 -15.99
CA ASP A 135 24.12 2.20 -17.02
C ASP A 135 24.14 0.76 -16.47
N ALA A 136 24.62 0.56 -15.25
CA ALA A 136 24.61 -0.75 -14.58
C ALA A 136 23.20 -1.30 -14.30
N TYR A 137 22.19 -0.44 -14.23
CA TYR A 137 20.80 -0.81 -13.95
C TYR A 137 19.90 -0.74 -15.19
N CYS A 138 20.19 0.17 -16.12
CA CYS A 138 19.30 0.46 -17.25
C CYS A 138 19.83 -0.06 -18.60
N LYS A 139 21.15 -0.25 -18.77
CA LYS A 139 21.78 -0.59 -20.06
C LYS A 139 22.47 -1.96 -20.07
N CYS A 140 22.38 -2.72 -18.99
CA CYS A 140 22.93 -4.07 -18.97
C CYS A 140 22.08 -5.04 -19.81
N LEU A 141 22.67 -6.17 -20.23
CA LEU A 141 21.91 -7.22 -20.90
C LEU A 141 20.84 -7.76 -19.96
N GLY A 142 19.58 -7.73 -20.38
CA GLY A 142 18.43 -8.19 -19.59
C GLY A 142 18.05 -7.27 -18.41
N CYS A 143 18.61 -6.06 -18.34
CA CYS A 143 18.05 -4.98 -17.51
C CYS A 143 16.71 -4.51 -18.10
N VAL A 144 15.81 -4.02 -17.25
CA VAL A 144 14.51 -3.44 -17.67
C VAL A 144 14.39 -2.02 -17.17
N ASP A 145 14.29 -1.06 -18.09
CA ASP A 145 13.94 0.33 -17.78
C ASP A 145 12.40 0.49 -17.84
N PHE A 146 11.76 0.56 -16.66
CA PHE A 146 10.30 0.73 -16.56
C PHE A 146 9.84 2.15 -16.85
N LYS A 147 10.72 3.14 -16.80
CA LYS A 147 10.37 4.51 -17.21
C LYS A 147 10.24 4.60 -18.73
N ALA A 148 11.12 3.92 -19.46
CA ALA A 148 11.03 3.79 -20.92
C ALA A 148 9.96 2.77 -21.35
N ASN A 149 9.72 1.73 -20.54
CA ASN A 149 8.79 0.63 -20.85
C ASN A 149 7.76 0.42 -19.72
N PRO A 150 6.83 1.37 -19.49
CA PRO A 150 5.91 1.34 -18.34
C PRO A 150 4.94 0.14 -18.36
N ASN A 151 4.68 -0.43 -19.53
CA ASN A 151 3.78 -1.57 -19.71
C ASN A 151 4.49 -2.93 -19.73
N TYR A 152 5.81 -2.97 -19.51
CA TYR A 152 6.54 -4.23 -19.47
C TYR A 152 6.05 -5.10 -18.31
N GLU A 153 5.85 -6.39 -18.57
CA GLU A 153 5.51 -7.43 -17.61
C GLU A 153 6.54 -8.57 -17.74
N TYR A 154 6.87 -9.21 -16.62
CA TYR A 154 7.75 -10.38 -16.60
C TYR A 154 6.97 -11.68 -16.86
#